data_AF-A0A971G1B5-F1
#
_entry.id   AF-A0A971G1B5-F1
#
_cell.length_a   1.000
_cell.length_b   1.000
_cell.length_c   1.000
_cell.angle_alpha   90.00
_cell.angle_beta   90.00
_cell.angle_gamma   90.00
#
_symmetry.space_group_name_H-M   'P 1'
#
loop_
_entity.id
_entity.type
_entity.pdbx_description
1 polymer ?
#
loop_
_entity_poly.entity_id
_entity_poly.type
_entity_poly.pdbx_seq_one_letter_code
_entity_poly.pdbx_strand_id
1 'polypeptide(L)' 'MEYDREYFRGKTATVTGAASGIGLALAEELLESNAVKVVMADINRGSLSEHEKRLKAQYGDRVKGIVCRTSRAIRPPRLR' A
#
# COMPACT_ATOMS: atom_id res chain seq x y z
N MET A 1 -24.94 -2.48 4.73
CA MET A 1 -23.91 -3.31 4.08
C MET A 1 -23.11 -3.97 5.18
N GLU A 2 -23.06 -5.29 5.20
CA GLU A 2 -22.22 -6.02 6.15
C GLU A 2 -20.77 -5.94 5.65
N TYR A 3 -19.88 -5.36 6.46
CA TYR A 3 -18.46 -5.26 6.14
C TYR A 3 -17.77 -6.50 6.69
N ASP A 4 -17.50 -7.46 5.82
CA ASP A 4 -16.78 -8.68 6.19
C ASP A 4 -15.26 -8.45 6.13
N ARG A 5 -14.63 -8.23 7.29
CA ARG A 5 -13.17 -8.10 7.41
C ARG A 5 -12.43 -9.36 6.95
N GLU A 6 -13.07 -10.53 6.99
CA GLU A 6 -12.44 -11.77 6.54
C GLU A 6 -12.25 -11.82 5.02
N TYR A 7 -13.00 -11.01 4.26
CA TYR A 7 -12.88 -10.94 2.81
C TYR A 7 -11.43 -10.70 2.36
N PHE A 8 -10.65 -9.89 3.08
CA PHE A 8 -9.28 -9.55 2.70
C PHE A 8 -8.23 -10.55 3.20
N ARG A 9 -8.61 -11.54 4.01
CA ARG A 9 -7.69 -12.58 4.46
C ARG A 9 -7.06 -13.28 3.26
N GLY A 10 -5.74 -13.44 3.29
CA GLY A 10 -5.03 -14.13 2.22
C GLY A 10 -4.72 -13.27 0.98
N LYS A 11 -5.27 -12.06 0.88
CA LYS A 11 -5.11 -11.20 -0.31
C LYS A 11 -3.88 -10.30 -0.20
N THR A 12 -3.30 -9.95 -1.34
CA THR A 12 -2.31 -8.87 -1.46
C THR A 12 -2.96 -7.66 -2.12
N ALA A 13 -2.74 -6.47 -1.56
CA ALA A 13 -3.31 -5.23 -2.05
C ALA A 13 -2.22 -4.19 -2.35
N THR A 14 -2.48 -3.32 -3.32
CA THR A 14 -1.67 -2.12 -3.58
C THR A 14 -2.55 -0.90 -3.45
N VAL A 15 -2.11 0.09 -2.69
CA VAL A 15 -2.85 1.33 -2.46
C VAL A 15 -2.01 2.50 -2.97
N THR A 16 -2.56 3.27 -3.92
CA THR A 16 -1.96 4.53 -4.40
C THR A 16 -2.41 5.71 -3.55
N GLY A 17 -1.57 6.72 -3.37
CA GLY A 17 -1.88 7.81 -2.44
C GLY A 17 -1.78 7.37 -0.97
N ALA A 18 -1.03 6.29 -0.72
CA ALA A 18 -1.00 5.63 0.59
C ALA A 18 -0.13 6.34 1.63
N ALA A 19 0.52 7.45 1.29
CA ALA A 19 1.34 8.19 2.24
C ALA A 19 0.54 9.23 3.06
N SER A 20 -0.77 9.36 2.85
CA SER A 20 -1.61 10.27 3.65
C SER A 20 -3.11 9.96 3.54
N GLY A 21 -3.90 10.60 4.41
CA GLY A 21 -5.37 10.66 4.33
C GLY A 21 -6.04 9.30 4.18
N ILE A 22 -7.00 9.22 3.25
CA ILE A 22 -7.80 8.00 3.01
C ILE A 22 -6.95 6.83 2.52
N GLY A 23 -5.93 7.09 1.70
CA GLY A 23 -5.07 6.02 1.19
C GLY A 23 -4.27 5.35 2.31
N LEU A 24 -3.78 6.14 3.27
CA LEU A 24 -3.12 5.59 4.46
C LEU A 24 -4.10 4.80 5.34
N ALA A 25 -5.28 5.37 5.64
CA ALA A 25 -6.30 4.70 6.45
C ALA A 25 -6.76 3.37 5.81
N LEU A 26 -6.88 3.34 4.48
CA LEU A 26 -7.20 2.11 3.76
C LEU A 26 -6.08 1.08 3.85
N ALA A 27 -4.82 1.49 3.76
CA ALA A 27 -3.69 0.58 3.93
C ALA A 27 -3.66 -0.04 5.33
N GLU A 28 -4.00 0.73 6.36
CA GLU A 28 -4.14 0.28 7.75
C GLU A 28 -5.29 -0.72 7.90
N GLU A 29 -6.48 -0.36 7.40
CA GLU A 29 -7.66 -1.22 7.46
C GLU A 29 -7.45 -2.57 6.74
N LEU A 30 -6.74 -2.57 5.61
CA LEU A 30 -6.40 -3.81 4.89
C LEU A 30 -5.45 -4.71 5.70
N LEU A 31 -4.48 -4.12 6.42
CA LEU A 31 -3.57 -4.87 7.29
C LEU A 31 -4.31 -5.45 8.49
N GLU A 32 -5.20 -4.67 9.11
CA GLU A 32 -6.10 -5.11 10.18
C GLU A 32 -7.05 -6.23 9.71
N SER A 33 -7.52 -6.15 8.47
CA SER A 33 -8.37 -7.16 7.82
C SER A 33 -7.60 -8.37 7.30
N ASN A 34 -6.41 -8.65 7.86
CA ASN A 34 -5.60 -9.83 7.56
C ASN A 34 -5.13 -9.99 6.10
N ALA A 35 -5.00 -8.89 5.34
CA ALA A 35 -4.33 -8.94 4.04
C ALA A 35 -2.89 -9.46 4.22
N VAL A 36 -2.48 -10.43 3.41
CA VAL A 36 -1.13 -11.02 3.45
C VAL A 36 -0.07 -9.96 3.24
N LYS A 37 -0.32 -9.02 2.31
CA LYS A 37 0.63 -7.95 2.02
C LYS A 37 -0.06 -6.70 1.52
N VAL A 38 0.40 -5.54 1.96
CA VAL A 38 -0.04 -4.23 1.48
C VAL A 38 1.15 -3.45 0.95
N VAL A 39 1.05 -3.09 -0.33
CA VAL A 39 2.02 -2.22 -1.00
C VAL A 39 1.49 -0.79 -0.96
N MET A 40 2.23 0.10 -0.31
CA MET A 40 1.94 1.52 -0.24
C MET A 40 2.66 2.23 -1.39
N ALA A 41 1.92 2.88 -2.28
CA ALA A 41 2.45 3.58 -3.45
C ALA A 41 2.15 5.08 -3.36
N ASP A 42 3.18 5.91 -3.36
CA ASP A 42 3.02 7.36 -3.28
C ASP A 42 4.20 8.13 -3.88
N ILE A 43 4.00 9.39 -4.25
CA ILE A 43 5.05 10.29 -4.71
C ILE A 43 5.86 10.89 -3.56
N ASN A 44 5.23 11.07 -2.38
CA ASN A 44 5.88 11.64 -1.21
C ASN A 44 6.75 10.59 -0.50
N ARG A 45 8.05 10.62 -0.78
CA ARG A 45 9.02 9.67 -0.19
C ARG A 45 9.13 9.77 1.33
N GLY A 46 9.01 10.97 1.88
CA GLY A 46 9.20 11.21 3.32
C GLY A 46 8.10 10.53 4.12
N SER A 47 6.85 10.92 3.86
CA SER A 47 5.67 10.34 4.52
C SER A 47 5.54 8.84 4.24
N LEU A 48 5.85 8.39 3.01
CA LEU A 48 5.85 6.97 2.69
C LEU A 48 6.85 6.17 3.54
N SER A 49 8.09 6.65 3.68
CA SER A 49 9.09 5.96 4.49
C SER A 49 8.75 5.98 5.98
N GLU A 50 8.16 7.07 6.47
CA GLU A 50 7.74 7.19 7.86
C GLU A 50 6.64 6.16 8.19
N HIS A 51 5.58 6.13 7.39
CA HIS A 51 4.47 5.21 7.59
C HIS A 51 4.83 3.76 7.29
N GLU A 52 5.70 3.48 6.30
CA GLU A 52 6.22 2.13 6.07
C GLU A 52 6.95 1.63 7.32
N LYS A 53 7.83 2.43 7.95
CA LYS A 53 8.53 2.02 9.18
C LYS A 53 7.55 1.78 10.33
N ARG A 54 6.60 2.70 10.54
CA ARG A 54 5.58 2.59 11.59
C ARG A 54 4.75 1.30 11.44
N LEU A 55 4.27 1.02 10.23
CA LEU A 55 3.42 -0.15 9.97
C LEU A 55 4.24 -1.44 9.95
N LYS A 56 5.49 -1.42 9.48
CA LYS A 56 6.39 -2.59 9.60
C LYS A 56 6.68 -2.96 11.05
N ALA A 57 6.77 -1.99 11.95
CA ALA A 57 6.95 -2.27 13.37
C ALA A 57 5.76 -3.06 13.97
N GLN A 58 4.55 -2.91 13.40
CA GLN A 58 3.34 -3.59 13.85
C GLN A 58 3.05 -4.89 13.08
N TYR A 59 3.27 -4.88 11.76
CA TYR A 59 2.83 -5.95 10.85
C TYR A 59 3.98 -6.70 10.16
N GLY A 60 5.23 -6.35 10.43
CA GLY A 60 6.41 -7.02 9.89
C GLY A 60 6.60 -6.81 8.39
N ASP A 61 6.90 -7.88 7.66
CA ASP A 61 7.20 -7.89 6.22
C ASP A 61 5.97 -7.78 5.29
N ARG A 62 4.78 -7.73 5.90
CA ARG A 62 3.48 -7.53 5.25
C ARG A 62 3.31 -6.14 4.65
N VAL A 63 4.23 -5.20 4.91
CA VAL A 63 4.15 -3.82 4.41
C VAL A 63 5.34 -3.51 3.51
N LYS A 64 5.08 -2.87 2.37
CA LYS A 64 6.15 -2.39 1.48
C LYS A 64 5.81 -1.02 0.88
N GLY A 65 6.70 -0.05 1.08
CA GLY A 65 6.63 1.25 0.40
C GLY A 65 7.29 1.20 -0.98
N ILE A 66 6.61 1.77 -1.98
CA ILE A 66 7.14 1.98 -3.34
C ILE A 66 6.86 3.42 -3.76
N VAL A 67 7.92 4.14 -4.12
CA VAL A 67 7.73 5.50 -4.65
C VAL A 67 7.19 5.40 -6.06
N CYS A 68 5.99 5.95 -6.27
CA CYS A 68 5.26 5.84 -7.51
C CYS A 68 4.64 7.17 -7.90
N ARG A 69 4.78 7.56 -9.17
CA ARG A 69 4.09 8.69 -9.76
C ARG A 69 3.06 8.19 -10.75
N THR A 70 1.78 8.23 -10.36
CA THR A 70 0.66 7.68 -11.16
C THR A 70 0.46 8.39 -12.50
N SER A 71 0.76 9.69 -12.58
CA SER A 71 0.67 10.47 -13.83
C SER A 71 1.73 10.14 -14.88
N ARG A 72 2.68 9.25 -14.57
CA ARG A 72 3.75 8.84 -15.50
C ARG A 72 3.63 7.35 -15.79
N ALA A 73 3.06 7.02 -16.95
CA ALA A 73 3.13 5.66 -17.47
C ALA A 73 4.60 5.26 -17.71
N ILE A 74 4.95 4.05 -17.31
CA ILE A 74 6.20 3.43 -17.74
C ILE A 74 6.07 3.16 -19.24
N ARG A 75 6.92 3.79 -20.05
CA ARG A 75 7.05 3.42 -21.46
C ARG A 75 8.03 2.26 -21.53
N PRO A 76 7.60 1.02 -21.85
CA PRO A 76 8.54 -0.05 -22.07
C PRO A 76 9.45 0.31 -23.26
N PRO A 77 10.69 -0.21 -23.29
CA PRO A 77 11.51 -0.09 -24.49
C PRO A 77 10.70 -0.65 -25.67
N ARG A 78 10.73 0.06 -26.82
CA ARG A 78 10.11 -0.46 -28.04
C ARG A 78 10.81 -1.79 -28.36
N LEU A 79 10.06 -2.88 -28.30
CA LEU A 79 10.53 -4.14 -28.88
C LEU A 79 10.82 -3.86 -30.36
N ARG A 80 12.06 -4.13 -30.78
CA ARG A 80 12.47 -4.06 -32.18
C ARG A 80 11.94 -5.28 -32.93
#